data_AF-A0A7J3ZKY0-F1
#
_entry.id   AF-A0A7J3ZKY0-F1
#
_cell.length_a   1.000
_cell.length_b   1.000
_cell.length_c   1.000
_cell.angle_alpha   90.00
_cell.angle_beta   90.00
_cell.angle_gamma   90.00
#
_symmetry.space_group_name_H-M   'P 1'
#
loop_
_entity.id
_entity.type
_entity.pdbx_description
1 polymer ?
#
loop_
_entity_poly.entity_id
_entity_poly.type
_entity_poly.pdbx_seq_one_letter_code
_entity_poly.pdbx_strand_id
1 'polypeptide(L)'
;MEEKPKKMAIYEGEARIGEVMKGLAQIQLRPEDFTSPVAMQMALSRIYEALMRTLHEGPRKTFVAEIRFTDSLGQTVVFAVDLGESPPPFQSNRVKARITVEMFEEEL
;
A
#
# COMPACT_ATOMS: atom_id res chain seq x y z
N MET A 1 -12.14 -19.15 29.65
CA MET A 1 -11.38 -19.06 28.39
C MET A 1 -10.07 -18.39 28.76
N GLU A 2 -8.97 -19.13 28.73
CA GLU A 2 -7.64 -18.53 28.95
C GLU A 2 -7.34 -17.60 27.77
N GLU A 3 -7.10 -16.32 28.07
CA GLU A 3 -6.52 -15.40 27.10
C GLU A 3 -5.11 -15.92 26.77
N LYS A 4 -4.94 -16.48 25.58
CA LYS A 4 -3.61 -16.81 25.05
C LYS A 4 -2.70 -15.58 25.15
N PRO A 5 -1.41 -15.75 25.45
CA PRO A 5 -0.49 -14.64 25.60
C PRO A 5 -0.44 -13.80 24.32
N LYS A 6 -0.78 -12.51 24.43
CA LYS A 6 -0.70 -11.53 23.34
C LYS A 6 0.47 -10.59 23.59
N LYS A 7 1.24 -10.29 22.54
CA LYS A 7 2.31 -9.29 22.60
C LYS A 7 2.02 -8.16 21.62
N MET A 8 2.04 -6.93 22.10
CA MET A 8 1.74 -5.74 21.31
C MET A 8 2.97 -4.85 21.16
N ALA A 9 3.17 -4.30 19.97
CA ALA A 9 4.12 -3.23 19.70
C ALA A 9 3.40 -2.06 19.03
N ILE A 10 3.77 -0.83 19.42
CA ILE A 10 3.19 0.40 18.87
C ILE A 10 4.30 1.22 18.24
N TYR A 11 4.08 1.65 17.01
CA TYR A 11 4.94 2.56 16.28
C TYR A 11 4.19 3.82 15.88
N GLU A 12 4.90 4.94 15.81
CA GLU A 12 4.37 6.20 15.29
C GLU A 12 5.11 6.57 14.00
N GLY A 13 4.37 7.12 13.04
CA GLY A 13 4.88 7.47 11.72
C GLY A 13 4.09 8.60 11.07
N GLU A 14 4.44 8.87 9.81
CA GLU A 14 3.72 9.83 8.97
C GLU A 14 2.95 9.06 7.89
N ALA A 15 1.70 9.46 7.64
CA ALA A 15 0.93 9.05 6.49
C ALA A 15 0.78 10.23 5.51
N ARG A 16 1.08 9.97 4.23
CA ARG A 16 0.85 10.89 3.12
C ARG A 16 -0.31 10.39 2.28
N ILE A 17 -1.35 11.20 2.19
CA ILE A 17 -2.59 10.90 1.49
C ILE A 17 -2.49 11.41 0.06
N GLY A 18 -2.75 10.54 -0.90
CA GLY A 18 -2.79 10.86 -2.32
C GLY A 18 -3.96 10.19 -3.03
N GLU A 19 -4.30 10.73 -4.19
CA GLU A 19 -5.25 10.10 -5.12
C GLU A 19 -4.50 9.22 -6.10
N VAL A 20 -4.94 7.98 -6.28
CA VAL A 20 -4.44 7.07 -7.30
C VAL A 20 -5.59 6.59 -8.19
N MET A 21 -5.29 6.35 -9.46
CA MET A 21 -6.26 5.71 -10.36
C MET A 21 -6.33 4.22 -10.01
N LYS A 22 -7.51 3.72 -9.65
CA LYS A 22 -7.74 2.35 -9.18
C LYS A 22 -7.25 1.30 -10.19
N GLY A 23 -7.38 1.58 -11.49
CA GLY A 23 -6.86 0.73 -12.56
C GLY A 23 -5.32 0.72 -12.69
N LEU A 24 -4.65 1.77 -12.19
CA LEU A 24 -3.19 1.87 -12.17
C LEU A 24 -2.58 1.37 -10.86
N ALA A 25 -3.33 1.34 -9.76
CA ALA A 25 -2.87 0.82 -8.48
C ALA A 25 -2.50 -0.69 -8.54
N GLN A 26 -3.02 -1.43 -9.52
CA GLN A 26 -2.68 -2.84 -9.76
C GLN A 26 -1.41 -3.03 -10.60
N ILE A 27 -0.87 -1.96 -11.17
CA ILE A 27 0.36 -2.00 -11.96
C ILE A 27 1.55 -2.01 -10.99
N GLN A 28 2.07 -3.20 -10.74
CA GLN A 28 3.29 -3.39 -9.96
C GLN A 28 4.39 -3.98 -10.82
N LEU A 29 5.53 -3.29 -10.87
CA LEU A 29 6.76 -3.85 -11.42
C LEU A 29 7.34 -4.82 -10.40
N ARG A 30 7.61 -6.04 -10.84
CA ARG A 30 8.18 -7.10 -10.00
C ARG A 30 9.67 -7.24 -10.30
N PRO A 31 10.50 -7.74 -9.37
CA PRO A 31 11.93 -7.95 -9.63
C PRO A 31 12.21 -8.76 -10.90
N GLU A 32 11.36 -9.75 -11.21
CA GLU A 32 11.52 -10.61 -12.39
C GLU A 32 11.39 -9.83 -13.71
N ASP A 33 10.67 -8.72 -13.69
CA ASP A 33 10.46 -7.86 -14.86
C ASP A 33 11.76 -7.14 -15.31
N PHE A 34 12.81 -7.14 -14.48
CA PHE A 34 14.11 -6.54 -14.77
C PHE A 34 15.22 -7.55 -15.12
N THR A 35 14.87 -8.83 -15.25
CA THR A 35 15.86 -9.92 -15.45
C THR A 35 16.42 -10.00 -16.87
N SER A 36 15.71 -9.44 -17.86
CA SER A 36 16.15 -9.42 -19.26
C SER A 36 15.41 -8.35 -20.08
N PRO A 37 15.94 -7.95 -21.25
CA PRO A 37 15.24 -7.03 -22.14
C PRO A 37 13.84 -7.50 -22.55
N VAL A 38 13.66 -8.81 -22.74
CA VAL A 38 12.36 -9.39 -23.12
C VAL A 38 11.36 -9.30 -21.95
N ALA A 39 11.80 -9.62 -20.72
CA ALA A 39 10.96 -9.50 -19.52
C ALA A 39 10.48 -8.05 -19.31
N MET A 40 11.37 -7.08 -19.54
CA MET A 40 11.05 -5.66 -19.46
C MET A 40 10.02 -5.26 -20.54
N GLN A 41 10.20 -5.70 -21.78
CA GLN A 41 9.23 -5.48 -22.85
C GLN A 41 7.84 -6.04 -22.49
N MET A 42 7.79 -7.25 -21.92
CA MET A 42 6.52 -7.84 -21.44
C MET A 42 5.89 -7.01 -20.31
N ALA A 43 6.68 -6.48 -19.38
CA ALA A 43 6.19 -5.63 -18.32
C ALA A 43 5.61 -4.32 -18.85
N LEU A 44 6.30 -3.67 -19.80
CA LEU A 44 5.81 -2.46 -20.46
C LEU A 44 4.48 -2.70 -21.20
N SER A 45 4.32 -3.84 -21.88
CA SER A 45 3.06 -4.20 -22.52
C SER A 45 1.91 -4.30 -21.52
N ARG A 46 2.13 -4.95 -20.36
CA ARG A 46 1.09 -5.03 -19.30
C ARG A 46 0.71 -3.65 -18.76
N ILE A 47 1.69 -2.76 -18.57
CA ILE A 47 1.47 -1.38 -18.14
C ILE A 47 0.58 -0.65 -19.16
N TYR A 48 0.91 -0.78 -20.44
CA TYR A 48 0.16 -0.16 -21.53
C TYR A 48 -1.28 -0.67 -21.63
N GLU A 49 -1.49 -1.98 -21.52
CA GLU A 49 -2.84 -2.58 -21.53
C GLU A 49 -3.68 -2.09 -20.34
N ALA A 50 -3.09 -2.03 -19.14
CA ALA A 50 -3.76 -1.53 -17.95
C ALA A 50 -4.12 -0.03 -18.07
N LEU A 51 -3.23 0.78 -18.66
CA LEU A 51 -3.52 2.19 -18.97
C LEU A 51 -4.71 2.30 -19.93
N MET A 52 -4.70 1.55 -21.03
CA MET A 52 -5.76 1.58 -22.04
C MET A 52 -7.11 1.12 -21.48
N ARG A 53 -7.10 0.09 -20.63
CA ARG A 53 -8.29 -0.39 -19.93
C ARG A 53 -8.86 0.68 -19.00
N THR A 54 -8.00 1.36 -18.24
CA THR A 54 -8.42 2.42 -17.31
C THR A 54 -9.04 3.62 -18.06
N LEU A 55 -8.53 3.96 -19.25
CA LEU A 55 -9.11 4.99 -20.10
C LEU A 55 -10.50 4.59 -20.64
N HIS A 56 -10.71 3.32 -20.99
CA HIS A 56 -12.00 2.81 -21.47
C HIS A 56 -13.06 2.70 -20.36
N GLU A 57 -12.70 2.22 -19.18
CA GLU A 57 -13.62 2.02 -18.04
C GLU A 57 -13.96 3.34 -17.31
N GLY A 58 -13.23 4.42 -17.62
CA GLY A 58 -13.33 5.73 -16.98
C GLY A 58 -12.49 5.82 -15.70
N PRO A 59 -11.91 7.00 -15.39
CA PRO A 59 -11.01 7.15 -14.25
C PRO A 59 -11.76 7.00 -12.92
N ARG A 60 -11.64 5.83 -12.28
CA ARG A 60 -12.03 5.65 -10.87
C ARG A 60 -10.85 5.98 -9.98
N LYS A 61 -11.01 7.02 -9.17
CA LYS A 61 -10.02 7.44 -8.18
C LYS A 61 -10.24 6.66 -6.87
N THR A 62 -9.15 6.31 -6.20
CA THR A 62 -9.16 5.88 -4.81
C THR A 62 -8.11 6.68 -4.04
N PHE A 63 -8.38 6.94 -2.78
CA PHE A 63 -7.45 7.62 -1.89
C PHE A 63 -6.57 6.57 -1.22
N VAL A 64 -5.27 6.84 -1.16
CA VAL A 64 -4.29 5.94 -0.53
C VAL A 64 -3.45 6.73 0.45
N ALA A 65 -3.18 6.15 1.62
CA ALA A 65 -2.19 6.64 2.56
C ALA A 65 -0.89 5.85 2.43
N GLU A 66 0.19 6.49 1.98
CA GLU A 66 1.56 5.95 2.14
C GLU A 66 2.02 6.21 3.57
N ILE A 67 2.17 5.15 4.36
CA ILE A 67 2.62 5.19 5.75
C ILE A 67 4.13 4.91 5.77
N ARG A 68 4.87 5.74 6.50
CA ARG A 68 6.30 5.56 6.77
C ARG A 68 6.56 5.64 8.27
N PHE A 69 7.25 4.63 8.80
CA PHE A 69 7.70 4.60 10.20
C PHE A 69 9.06 3.90 10.32
N THR A 70 9.67 3.98 11.49
CA THR A 70 10.90 3.25 11.83
C THR A 70 10.57 2.15 12.82
N ASP A 71 10.96 0.91 12.52
CA ASP A 71 10.72 -0.24 13.39
C ASP A 71 11.68 -0.27 14.59
N SER A 72 11.52 -1.28 15.45
CA SER A 72 12.34 -1.44 16.67
C SER A 72 13.80 -1.84 16.37
N LEU A 73 14.11 -2.23 15.13
CA LEU A 73 15.44 -2.57 14.65
C LEU A 73 16.12 -1.41 13.90
N GLY A 74 15.48 -0.25 13.82
CA GLY A 74 15.98 0.94 13.14
C GLY A 74 15.76 0.93 11.62
N GLN A 75 14.95 0.02 11.09
CA GLN A 75 14.66 -0.05 9.66
C GLN A 75 13.48 0.86 9.30
N THR A 76 13.56 1.50 8.13
CA THR A 76 12.43 2.28 7.59
C THR A 76 11.47 1.33 6.89
N VAL A 77 10.23 1.28 7.38
CA VAL A 77 9.15 0.52 6.78
C VAL A 77 8.20 1.47 6.07
N VAL A 78 7.85 1.14 4.83
CA VAL A 78 6.90 1.91 4.01
C VAL A 78 5.85 0.96 3.47
N PHE A 79 4.57 1.30 3.66
CA PHE A 79 3.45 0.54 3.11
C PHE A 79 2.26 1.46 2.83
N ALA A 80 1.27 0.95 2.12
CA ALA A 80 0.10 1.71 1.71
C ALA A 80 -1.19 1.18 2.35
N VAL A 81 -2.13 2.06 2.65
CA VAL A 81 -3.50 1.73 3.07
C VAL A 81 -4.49 2.34 2.09
N ASP A 82 -5.41 1.53 1.57
CA ASP A 82 -6.53 2.00 0.74
C ASP A 82 -7.58 2.67 1.65
N LEU A 83 -7.88 3.94 1.36
CA LEU A 83 -8.87 4.75 2.08
C LEU A 83 -10.22 4.79 1.34
N GLY A 84 -10.31 4.17 0.16
CA GLY A 84 -11.52 4.10 -0.65
C GLY A 84 -11.74 5.33 -1.55
N GLU A 85 -12.94 5.42 -2.13
CA GLU A 85 -13.24 6.36 -3.23
C GLU A 85 -13.65 7.76 -2.76
N SER A 86 -13.96 7.92 -1.47
CA SER A 86 -14.35 9.21 -0.87
C SER A 86 -13.15 9.91 -0.21
N PRO A 87 -13.06 11.25 -0.27
CA PRO A 87 -12.01 11.99 0.42
C PRO A 87 -12.01 11.66 1.92
N PRO A 88 -10.87 11.25 2.49
CA PRO A 88 -10.81 10.94 3.91
C PRO A 88 -11.00 12.23 4.75
N PRO A 89 -11.52 12.13 5.98
CA PRO A 89 -11.96 13.27 6.78
C PRO A 89 -10.79 14.00 7.46
N PHE A 90 -9.78 14.39 6.69
CA PHE A 90 -8.60 15.11 7.17
C PHE A 90 -8.49 16.48 6.49
N GLN A 91 -8.04 17.48 7.24
CA GLN A 91 -7.78 18.82 6.71
C GLN A 91 -6.43 18.93 5.98
N SER A 92 -5.53 17.96 6.23
CA SER A 92 -4.18 17.90 5.68
C SER A 92 -3.97 16.57 4.98
N ASN A 93 -3.21 16.57 3.89
CA ASN A 93 -2.75 15.35 3.22
C ASN A 93 -1.55 14.69 3.94
N ARG A 94 -1.00 15.32 4.98
CA ARG A 94 0.01 14.75 5.87
C ARG A 94 -0.60 14.60 7.26
N VAL A 95 -0.71 13.37 7.73
CA VAL A 95 -1.31 13.04 9.02
C VAL A 95 -0.38 12.11 9.81
N LYS A 96 -0.56 12.06 11.13
CA LYS A 96 0.13 11.08 11.97
C LYS A 96 -0.48 9.70 11.75
N ALA A 97 0.36 8.69 11.67
CA ALA A 97 -0.04 7.29 11.63
C ALA A 97 0.41 6.61 12.93
N ARG A 98 -0.48 5.80 13.52
CA ARG A 98 -0.14 4.88 14.60
C ARG A 98 -0.30 3.46 14.07
N ILE A 99 0.76 2.68 14.18
CA ILE A 99 0.81 1.29 13.75
C ILE A 99 0.80 0.43 15.01
N THR A 100 -0.21 -0.41 15.14
CA THR A 100 -0.31 -1.38 16.24
C THR A 100 -0.09 -2.78 15.66
N VAL A 101 0.97 -3.44 16.11
CA VAL A 101 1.26 -4.83 15.75
C VAL A 101 0.89 -5.71 16.93
N GLU A 102 -0.07 -6.59 16.73
CA GLU A 102 -0.50 -7.59 17.71
C GLU A 102 -0.04 -8.97 17.26
N MET A 103 0.71 -9.67 18.11
CA MET A 103 1.15 -11.04 17.91
C MET A 103 0.34 -11.96 18.83
N PHE A 104 -0.26 -12.99 18.26
CA PHE A 104 -1.04 -14.01 18.95
C PHE A 104 -0.83 -15.37 18.26
N GLU A 105 -1.00 -16.46 19.02
CA GLU A 105 -0.93 -17.82 18.45
C GLU A 105 -2.20 -18.17 17.69
N GLU A 106 -2.05 -18.88 16.57
CA GLU A 106 -3.17 -19.46 15.83
C GLU A 106 -3.93 -20.47 16.73
N GLU A 107 -5.26 -20.53 16.59
CA GLU A 107 -6.05 -21.58 17.22
C GLU A 107 -5.89 -22.86 16.40
N LEU A 108 -5.21 -23.86 16.99
CA LEU A 108 -5.07 -25.22 16.45
C LEU A 108 -6.42 -25.92 16.32
#